data_AF-A0A147EVY9-F1
#
_entry.id   AF-A0A147EVY9-F1
#
_cell.length_a   1.000
_cell.length_b   1.000
_cell.length_c   1.000
_cell.angle_alpha   90.00
_cell.angle_beta   90.00
_cell.angle_gamma   90.00
#
_symmetry.space_group_name_H-M   'P 1'
#
loop_
_entity.id
_entity.type
_entity.pdbx_description
1 polymer ?
#
loop_
_entity_poly.entity_id
_entity_poly.type
_entity_poly.pdbx_seq_one_letter_code
_entity_poly.pdbx_strand_id
1 'polypeptide(L)'
;MVQVWSPMSQLQRSPEPGVWFIFDKSKRIAIVRLVEVRGRKLLRSVTFHDDPAQRQLIGYFPEDAMKLAVECTWSEYVKHVGPSTSNRK
;
A
#
# COMPACT_ATOMS: atom_id res chain seq x y z
N MET A 1 22.63 -0.49 12.66
CA MET A 1 22.29 0.23 11.41
C MET A 1 20.91 0.84 11.62
N VAL A 2 20.80 2.17 11.75
CA VAL A 2 19.49 2.82 11.98
C VAL A 2 18.78 2.86 10.64
N GLN A 3 17.76 2.01 10.48
CA GLN A 3 16.89 2.06 9.31
C GLN A 3 16.05 3.34 9.40
N VAL A 4 16.31 4.32 8.54
CA VAL A 4 15.46 5.51 8.43
C VAL A 4 14.09 5.05 7.94
N TRP A 5 13.07 5.32 8.75
CA TRP A 5 11.69 4.95 8.43
C TRP A 5 11.24 5.65 7.13
N SER A 6 10.64 4.90 6.21
CA SER A 6 9.96 5.45 5.04
C SER A 6 8.75 4.57 4.68
N PRO A 7 7.68 5.13 4.09
CA PRO A 7 6.54 4.33 3.64
C PRO A 7 6.95 3.19 2.69
N MET A 8 7.98 3.41 1.87
CA MET A 8 8.49 2.38 0.95
C MET A 8 9.14 1.19 1.66
N SER A 9 9.68 1.35 2.88
CA SER A 9 10.21 0.20 3.64
C SER A 9 9.12 -0.73 4.15
N GLN A 10 7.86 -0.29 4.07
CA GLN A 10 6.68 -1.06 4.44
C GLN A 10 6.09 -1.84 3.26
N LEU A 11 6.58 -1.61 2.04
CA LEU A 11 6.14 -2.29 0.83
C LEU A 11 6.90 -3.61 0.66
N GLN A 12 6.17 -4.71 0.45
CA GLN A 12 6.75 -6.00 0.12
C GLN A 12 6.08 -6.59 -1.12
N ARG A 13 6.88 -7.18 -2.01
CA ARG A 13 6.37 -7.86 -3.20
C ARG A 13 5.75 -9.19 -2.81
N SER A 14 4.57 -9.49 -3.36
CA SER A 14 3.95 -10.80 -3.19
C SER A 14 4.52 -11.82 -4.20
N PRO A 15 4.34 -13.14 -3.97
CA PRO A 15 4.65 -14.16 -4.98
C PRO A 15 3.83 -14.00 -6.27
N GLU A 16 2.62 -13.44 -6.19
CA GLU A 16 1.79 -13.12 -7.34
C GLU A 16 2.39 -11.92 -8.11
N PRO A 17 2.67 -12.06 -9.42
CA PRO A 17 3.21 -10.98 -10.23
C PRO A 17 2.31 -9.74 -10.22
N GLY A 18 2.94 -8.57 -10.07
CA GLY A 18 2.22 -7.29 -10.09
C GLY A 18 1.40 -7.03 -8.82
N VAL A 19 1.63 -7.77 -7.73
CA VAL A 19 0.98 -7.53 -6.44
C VAL A 19 2.03 -7.22 -5.37
N TRP A 20 1.73 -6.20 -4.57
CA TRP A 20 2.51 -5.78 -3.41
C TRP A 20 1.59 -5.58 -2.21
N PHE A 21 2.13 -5.88 -1.04
CA PHE A 21 1.49 -5.64 0.24
C PHE A 21 2.17 -4.47 0.94
N ILE A 22 1.39 -3.64 1.62
CA ILE A 22 1.90 -2.62 2.54
C ILE A 22 1.62 -3.09 3.95
N PHE A 23 2.63 -3.01 4.81
CA PHE A 23 2.59 -3.48 6.18
C PHE A 23 2.70 -2.34 7.19
N ASP A 24 2.03 -2.47 8.33
CA ASP A 24 2.40 -1.76 9.54
C ASP A 24 2.90 -2.81 10.54
N LYS A 25 4.22 -2.85 10.73
CA LYS A 25 4.92 -3.95 11.43
C LYS A 25 4.60 -5.30 10.78
N SER A 26 3.89 -6.18 11.47
CA SER A 26 3.49 -7.51 10.97
C SER A 26 2.08 -7.52 10.35
N LYS A 27 1.32 -6.42 10.45
CA LYS A 27 -0.05 -6.33 9.96
C LYS A 27 -0.06 -5.86 8.50
N ARG A 28 -0.74 -6.60 7.62
CA ARG A 28 -1.04 -6.11 6.26
C ARG A 28 -2.11 -5.04 6.36
N ILE A 29 -1.84 -3.87 5.81
CA ILE A 29 -2.77 -2.72 5.86
C ILE A 29 -3.35 -2.39 4.49
N ALA A 30 -2.64 -2.70 3.41
CA ALA A 30 -3.11 -2.47 2.06
C ALA A 30 -2.50 -3.43 1.03
N ILE A 31 -3.12 -3.46 -0.14
CA ILE A 31 -2.66 -4.19 -1.33
C ILE A 31 -2.55 -3.17 -2.46
N VAL A 32 -1.37 -3.10 -3.09
CA VAL A 32 -1.18 -2.41 -4.36
C VAL A 32 -1.07 -3.47 -5.44
N ARG A 33 -1.85 -3.37 -6.51
CA ARG A 33 -1.77 -4.31 -7.63
C ARG A 33 -1.75 -3.59 -8.97
N LEU A 34 -0.99 -4.11 -9.92
CA LEU A 34 -1.02 -3.68 -11.30
C LEU A 34 -2.32 -4.18 -11.95
N VAL A 35 -3.07 -3.28 -12.57
CA VAL A 35 -4.30 -3.58 -13.29
C VAL A 35 -4.29 -2.88 -14.64
N GLU A 36 -5.07 -3.40 -15.58
CA GLU A 36 -5.34 -2.72 -16.83
C GLU A 36 -6.76 -2.17 -16.84
N VAL A 37 -6.90 -0.87 -17.09
CA VAL A 37 -8.18 -0.18 -17.17
C VAL A 37 -8.23 0.57 -18.49
N ARG A 38 -9.14 0.18 -19.39
CA ARG A 38 -9.32 0.80 -20.71
C ARG A 38 -7.99 0.90 -21.50
N GLY A 39 -7.20 -0.17 -21.51
CA GLY A 39 -5.91 -0.23 -22.22
C GLY A 39 -4.75 0.48 -21.53
N ARG A 40 -4.92 0.98 -20.30
CA ARG A 40 -3.86 1.65 -19.53
C ARG A 40 -3.52 0.84 -18.29
N LYS A 41 -2.22 0.60 -18.08
CA LYS A 41 -1.70 -0.03 -16.86
C LYS A 41 -1.66 0.99 -15.73
N LEU A 42 -2.20 0.60 -14.58
CA LEU A 42 -2.32 1.43 -13.39
C LEU A 42 -2.01 0.60 -12.14
N LEU A 43 -1.46 1.23 -11.12
CA LEU A 43 -1.43 0.68 -9.77
C LEU A 43 -2.75 0.99 -9.08
N ARG A 44 -3.49 -0.05 -8.70
CA ARG A 44 -4.69 0.07 -7.87
C ARG A 44 -4.33 -0.24 -6.43
N SER A 45 -4.47 0.75 -5.54
CA SER A 45 -4.30 0.57 -4.10
C SER A 45 -5.65 0.38 -3.42
N VAL A 46 -5.74 -0.62 -2.55
CA VAL A 46 -6.92 -0.92 -1.73
C VAL A 46 -6.53 -1.25 -0.30
N THR A 47 -7.45 -1.08 0.64
CA THR A 47 -7.26 -1.57 2.02
C THR A 47 -7.10 -3.09 2.03
N PHE A 48 -6.41 -3.59 3.05
CA PHE A 48 -6.30 -5.04 3.27
C PHE A 48 -7.53 -5.55 4.02
N HIS A 49 -8.13 -6.61 3.48
CA HIS A 49 -9.14 -7.44 4.12
C HIS A 49 -9.08 -8.84 3.51
N ASP A 50 -9.35 -9.88 4.31
CA ASP A 50 -9.31 -11.26 3.84
C ASP A 50 -10.38 -11.50 2.77
N ASP A 51 -11.61 -11.08 3.04
CA ASP A 51 -12.68 -10.98 2.04
C ASP A 51 -12.40 -9.84 1.04
N PRO A 52 -12.20 -10.14 -0.26
CA PRO A 52 -11.96 -9.13 -1.30
C PRO A 52 -13.10 -8.12 -1.48
N ALA A 53 -14.34 -8.49 -1.16
CA ALA A 53 -15.50 -7.62 -1.32
C ALA A 53 -15.52 -6.46 -0.32
N GLN A 54 -14.85 -6.62 0.82
CA GLN A 54 -14.75 -5.60 1.86
C GLN A 54 -13.57 -4.65 1.67
N ARG A 55 -12.71 -4.91 0.68
CA ARG A 55 -11.55 -4.05 0.39
C ARG A 55 -12.04 -2.73 -0.20
N GLN A 56 -11.63 -1.63 0.42
CA GLN A 56 -12.00 -0.29 0.00
C GLN A 56 -10.95 0.29 -0.92
N LEU A 57 -11.39 1.01 -1.95
CA LEU A 57 -10.49 1.68 -2.90
C LEU A 57 -9.82 2.87 -2.21
N ILE A 58 -8.49 2.93 -2.29
CA ILE A 58 -7.71 4.10 -1.90
C ILE A 58 -7.44 4.97 -3.11
N GLY A 59 -7.03 4.37 -4.24
CA GLY A 59 -6.81 5.13 -5.46
C GLY A 59 -6.24 4.31 -6.62
N TYR A 60 -6.18 4.98 -7.78
CA TYR A 60 -5.45 4.54 -8.95
C TYR A 60 -4.27 5.47 -9.18
N PHE A 61 -3.12 4.89 -9.51
CA PHE A 61 -1.88 5.62 -9.75
C PHE A 61 -1.26 5.14 -11.06
N PRO A 62 -0.44 5.97 -11.73
CA PRO A 62 0.38 5.53 -12.85
C PRO A 62 1.23 4.29 -12.51
N GLU A 63 1.52 3.44 -13.49
CA GLU A 63 2.24 2.17 -13.28
C GLU A 63 3.66 2.36 -12.71
N ASP A 64 4.28 3.50 -13.00
CA ASP A 64 5.62 3.91 -12.56
C ASP A 64 5.60 4.70 -11.24
N ALA A 65 4.43 5.07 -10.73
CA ALA A 65 4.25 5.91 -9.55
C ALA A 65 4.09 5.13 -8.23
N MET A 66 4.82 4.01 -8.06
CA MET A 66 4.72 3.16 -6.87
C MET A 66 4.93 3.94 -5.57
N LYS A 67 5.93 4.83 -5.54
CA LYS A 67 6.20 5.66 -4.36
C LYS A 67 4.99 6.49 -3.94
N LEU A 68 4.34 7.15 -4.91
CA LEU A 68 3.14 7.94 -4.67
C LEU A 68 1.99 7.07 -4.16
N ALA A 69 1.78 5.90 -4.77
CA ALA A 69 0.75 4.96 -4.33
C ALA A 69 0.93 4.57 -2.86
N VAL A 70 2.16 4.28 -2.44
CA VAL A 70 2.49 3.89 -1.07
C VAL A 70 2.34 5.08 -0.10
N GLU A 71 2.83 6.27 -0.46
CA GLU A 71 2.71 7.47 0.37
C GLU A 71 1.25 7.88 0.61
N CYS A 72 0.43 7.89 -0.44
CA CYS A 72 -1.00 8.16 -0.32
C CYS A 72 -1.71 7.10 0.53
N THR A 73 -1.37 5.82 0.34
CA THR A 73 -1.95 4.71 1.12
C THR A 73 -1.59 4.83 2.60
N TRP A 74 -0.35 5.17 2.92
CA TRP A 74 0.10 5.36 4.30
C TRP A 74 -0.58 6.57 4.95
N SER A 75 -0.68 7.68 4.22
CA SER A 75 -1.40 8.88 4.68
C SER A 75 -2.85 8.54 5.01
N GLU A 76 -3.53 7.79 4.15
CA GLU A 76 -4.92 7.40 4.36
C GLU A 76 -5.06 6.47 5.58
N TYR A 77 -4.18 5.47 5.72
CA TYR A 77 -4.16 4.61 6.90
C TYR A 77 -4.01 5.43 8.20
N VAL A 78 -3.02 6.33 8.27
CA VAL A 78 -2.78 7.16 9.45
C VAL A 78 -3.96 8.07 9.80
N LYS A 79 -4.70 8.58 8.81
CA LYS A 79 -5.92 9.36 9.06
C LYS A 79 -7.00 8.54 9.75
N HIS A 80 -7.17 7.27 9.39
CA HIS A 80 -8.22 6.41 9.93
C HIS A 80 -7.86 5.75 11.26
N VAL A 81 -6.59 5.35 11.46
CA VAL A 81 -6.17 4.59 12.65
C VAL A 81 -5.25 5.36 13.61
N GLY A 82 -4.86 6.58 13.26
CA GLY A 82 -3.85 7.36 13.96
C GLY A 82 -2.41 7.00 13.58
N PRO A 83 -1.41 7.72 14.09
CA PRO A 83 -0.01 7.47 13.78
C PRO A 83 0.42 6.09 14.29
N SER A 84 1.10 5.30 13.44
CA SER A 84 1.68 4.03 13.86
C SER A 84 2.68 4.26 15.01
N THR A 85 2.63 3.39 16.02
CA THR A 85 3.64 3.35 17.09
C THR A 85 5.02 2.95 16.59
N SER A 86 5.14 2.49 15.33
CA SER A 86 6.44 2.30 14.66
C SER A 86 7.25 3.60 14.51
N ASN A 87 6.62 4.77 14.69
CA ASN A 87 7.25 6.09 14.61
C ASN A 87 7.83 6.60 15.95
N ARG A 88 7.65 5.89 17.07
CA ARG A 88 8.29 6.27 18.34
C ARG A 88 9.70 5.68 18.38
N LYS A 89 10.68 6.57 18.16
CA LYS A 89 12.10 6.37 18.50
C LYS A 89 12.26 5.93 19.95
#